data_AF-A0A918U2D6-F1
#
_entry.id   AF-A0A918U2D6-F1
#
_cell.length_a   1.000
_cell.length_b   1.000
_cell.length_c   1.000
_cell.angle_alpha   90.00
_cell.angle_beta   90.00
_cell.angle_gamma   90.00
#
_symmetry.space_group_name_H-M   'P 1'
#
loop_
_entity.id
_entity.type
_entity.pdbx_description
1 polymer ?
#
loop_
_entity_poly.entity_id
_entity_poly.type
_entity_poly.pdbx_seq_one_letter_code
_entity_poly.pdbx_strand_id
1 'polypeptide(L)'
;MSTVRIGGVDVGRGSRVRLRPGRHADALDPALTGRIAEVTDVAEDLEGRVQLVVTLADDAGRDFTTGLGHRFFFSPGEVEPVAAPGDRPRPPRILVAGIGNVFLADDAFGPEVVAALHADPLPDGVHVVDFGIRGMDLAYRLLDGYDAAVLVDAAPHGAAPGTLCLIEPDPADTTGPTAPEAHGMDPVKVLALARSLTEDGSPAEDERAALPRILVLGCEPLVRMRGDEPDVDVGLSAPVRAAVDEAVCRLRTLTARLLHDPLTPLEPDPGPLQPARR
;
A
#
# COMPACT_ATOMS: atom_id res chain seq x y z
N MET A 1 7.68 -22.73 -8.15
CA MET A 1 7.28 -23.63 -7.03
C MET A 1 6.00 -24.34 -7.44
N SER A 2 5.89 -25.65 -7.19
CA SER A 2 4.71 -26.43 -7.55
C SER A 2 3.54 -26.10 -6.61
N THR A 3 2.36 -25.87 -7.17
CA THR A 3 1.12 -25.59 -6.43
C THR A 3 -0.01 -26.47 -6.94
N VAL A 4 -1.02 -26.71 -6.11
CA VAL A 4 -2.23 -27.45 -6.46
C VAL A 4 -3.47 -26.69 -5.99
N ARG A 5 -4.52 -26.67 -6.82
CA ARG A 5 -5.74 -25.91 -6.52
C ARG A 5 -6.72 -26.76 -5.69
N ILE A 6 -7.06 -26.29 -4.49
CA ILE A 6 -7.95 -26.99 -3.54
C ILE A 6 -9.03 -26.01 -3.08
N GLY A 7 -10.31 -26.33 -3.34
CA GLY A 7 -11.42 -25.44 -2.96
C GLY A 7 -11.33 -24.04 -3.58
N GLY A 8 -10.63 -23.87 -4.71
CA GLY A 8 -10.41 -22.58 -5.36
C GLY A 8 -9.17 -21.81 -4.88
N VAL A 9 -8.43 -22.32 -3.89
CA VAL A 9 -7.20 -21.73 -3.35
C VAL A 9 -5.98 -22.49 -3.91
N ASP A 10 -4.95 -21.77 -4.34
CA ASP A 10 -3.69 -22.38 -4.74
C ASP A 10 -2.86 -22.70 -3.49
N VAL A 11 -2.60 -23.99 -3.27
CA VAL A 11 -1.89 -24.53 -2.11
C VAL A 11 -0.50 -24.97 -2.56
N GLY A 12 0.53 -24.50 -1.85
CA GLY A 12 1.93 -24.81 -2.14
C GLY A 12 2.76 -24.84 -0.86
N ARG A 13 4.09 -24.90 -0.99
CA ARG A 13 5.00 -24.84 0.15
C ARG A 13 4.74 -23.59 1.01
N GLY A 14 4.63 -23.76 2.32
CA GLY A 14 4.30 -22.71 3.31
C GLY A 14 2.80 -22.56 3.58
N SER A 15 1.92 -23.10 2.72
CA SER A 15 0.48 -23.08 2.96
C SER A 15 0.11 -23.93 4.18
N ARG A 16 -0.88 -23.49 4.95
CA ARG A 16 -1.46 -24.27 6.06
C ARG A 16 -2.71 -24.99 5.61
N VAL A 17 -2.85 -26.24 6.04
CA VAL A 17 -3.99 -27.08 5.72
C VAL A 17 -4.53 -27.77 6.96
N ARG A 18 -5.83 -28.00 7.00
CA ARG A 18 -6.51 -28.84 7.99
C ARG A 18 -6.64 -30.24 7.40
N LEU A 19 -6.16 -31.23 8.13
CA LEU A 19 -6.15 -32.62 7.68
C LEU A 19 -7.56 -33.24 7.81
N ARG A 20 -8.01 -33.89 6.73
CA ARG A 20 -9.23 -34.70 6.65
C ARG A 20 -8.92 -36.04 5.97
N PRO A 21 -8.21 -36.94 6.65
CA PRO A 21 -7.80 -38.23 6.08
C PRO A 21 -9.02 -39.01 5.54
N GLY A 22 -8.92 -39.56 4.33
CA GLY A 22 -9.98 -40.35 3.72
C GLY A 22 -10.06 -41.77 4.29
N ARG A 23 -11.21 -42.44 4.09
CA ARG A 23 -11.44 -43.83 4.55
C ARG A 23 -10.52 -44.89 3.90
N HIS A 24 -9.74 -44.53 2.89
CA HIS A 24 -8.85 -45.45 2.16
C HIS A 24 -7.38 -45.36 2.61
N ALA A 25 -7.05 -44.48 3.56
CA ALA A 25 -5.73 -44.42 4.17
C ALA A 25 -5.68 -45.40 5.37
N ASP A 26 -5.51 -46.70 5.08
CA ASP A 26 -5.57 -47.83 6.02
C ASP A 26 -4.51 -47.86 7.16
N ALA A 27 -3.90 -46.73 7.53
CA ALA A 27 -2.89 -46.70 8.59
C ALA A 27 -2.71 -45.36 9.31
N LEU A 28 -3.48 -44.31 8.98
CA LEU A 28 -3.28 -42.99 9.60
C LEU A 28 -4.28 -42.75 10.74
N ASP A 29 -3.71 -42.57 11.93
CA ASP A 29 -4.35 -42.43 13.24
C ASP A 29 -5.55 -41.44 13.21
N PRO A 30 -6.73 -41.79 13.77
CA PRO A 30 -7.81 -40.85 14.06
C PRO A 30 -7.33 -39.53 14.70
N ALA A 31 -6.20 -39.56 15.42
CA ALA A 31 -5.55 -38.41 16.04
C ALA A 31 -5.13 -37.29 15.07
N LEU A 32 -5.02 -37.53 13.77
CA LEU A 32 -4.64 -36.50 12.78
C LEU A 32 -5.82 -35.68 12.27
N THR A 33 -7.04 -36.19 12.40
CA THR A 33 -8.24 -35.52 11.87
C THR A 33 -8.43 -34.15 12.52
N GLY A 34 -8.56 -33.11 11.68
CA GLY A 34 -8.78 -31.74 12.14
C GLY A 34 -7.52 -30.98 12.57
N ARG A 35 -6.34 -31.63 12.64
CA ARG A 35 -5.07 -30.97 12.96
C ARG A 35 -4.62 -30.04 11.84
N ILE A 36 -3.86 -29.01 12.22
CA ILE A 36 -3.23 -28.07 11.29
C ILE A 36 -1.83 -28.57 10.95
N ALA A 37 -1.53 -28.61 9.66
CA ALA A 37 -0.22 -28.95 9.13
C ALA A 37 0.25 -27.88 8.14
N GLU A 38 1.56 -27.72 8.02
CA GLU A 38 2.20 -26.86 7.04
C GLU A 38 2.69 -27.71 5.86
N VAL A 39 2.36 -27.26 4.64
CA VAL A 39 2.82 -27.89 3.40
C VAL A 39 4.30 -27.57 3.22
N THR A 40 5.13 -28.60 3.22
CA THR A 40 6.57 -28.50 2.99
C THR A 40 6.95 -28.71 1.53
N ASP A 41 6.14 -29.50 0.79
CA ASP A 41 6.36 -29.77 -0.63
C ASP A 41 5.07 -30.23 -1.33
N VAL A 42 5.03 -30.13 -2.66
CA VAL A 42 3.98 -30.68 -3.51
C VAL A 42 4.64 -31.63 -4.51
N ALA A 43 4.42 -32.93 -4.34
CA ALA A 43 5.07 -33.97 -5.13
C ALA A 43 4.06 -34.73 -6.00
N GLU A 44 4.54 -35.36 -7.06
CA GLU A 44 3.77 -36.32 -7.85
C GLU A 44 4.31 -37.72 -7.58
N ASP A 45 3.41 -38.69 -7.38
CA ASP A 45 3.80 -40.10 -7.26
C ASP A 45 4.11 -40.71 -8.64
N LEU A 46 4.56 -41.98 -8.64
CA LEU A 46 4.91 -42.71 -9.87
C LEU A 46 3.72 -42.94 -10.81
N GLU A 47 2.50 -42.73 -10.34
CA GLU A 47 1.25 -42.85 -11.10
C GLU A 47 0.72 -41.48 -11.55
N GLY A 48 1.48 -40.40 -11.29
CA GLY A 48 1.14 -39.03 -11.66
C GLY A 48 0.10 -38.38 -10.76
N ARG A 49 -0.18 -38.94 -9.57
CA ARG A 49 -1.11 -38.33 -8.62
C ARG A 49 -0.37 -37.32 -7.75
N VAL A 50 -0.95 -36.13 -7.61
CA VAL A 50 -0.42 -35.07 -6.75
C VAL A 50 -0.60 -35.44 -5.28
N GLN A 51 0.46 -35.29 -4.49
CA GLN A 51 0.52 -35.51 -3.05
C GLN A 51 1.09 -34.26 -2.36
N LEU A 52 0.44 -33.82 -1.29
CA LEU A 52 0.93 -32.77 -0.41
C LEU A 52 1.80 -33.40 0.67
N VAL A 53 3.03 -32.92 0.80
CA VAL A 53 3.94 -33.32 1.88
C VAL A 53 3.83 -32.31 3.01
N VAL A 54 3.32 -32.72 4.17
CA VAL A 54 3.00 -31.81 5.28
C VAL A 54 3.73 -32.19 6.56
N THR A 55 3.94 -31.20 7.43
CA THR A 55 4.42 -31.38 8.81
C THR A 55 3.42 -30.80 9.80
N LEU A 56 3.18 -31.49 10.91
CA LEU A 56 2.20 -31.03 11.91
C LEU A 56 2.74 -29.81 12.66
N ALA A 57 1.91 -28.79 12.84
CA ALA A 57 2.31 -27.54 13.51
C ALA A 57 2.72 -27.75 14.99
N ASP A 58 2.14 -28.76 15.65
CA ASP A 58 2.36 -29.06 17.07
C ASP A 58 3.19 -30.34 17.30
N ASP A 59 4.06 -30.74 16.37
CA ASP A 59 4.85 -31.97 16.54
C ASP A 59 5.96 -31.77 17.59
N ALA A 60 5.68 -32.20 18.84
CA ALA A 60 6.60 -32.14 19.97
C ALA A 60 7.85 -33.03 19.80
N GLY A 61 7.93 -33.79 18.70
CA GLY A 61 9.09 -34.57 18.27
C GLY A 61 10.05 -33.82 17.35
N ARG A 62 10.15 -32.48 17.45
CA ARG A 62 11.21 -31.71 16.79
C ARG A 62 12.56 -32.08 17.41
N ASP A 63 13.14 -33.18 16.94
CA ASP A 63 14.46 -33.61 17.32
C ASP A 63 15.46 -32.58 16.77
N PHE A 64 15.96 -31.71 17.66
CA PHE A 64 16.82 -30.57 17.36
C PHE A 64 18.12 -30.94 16.64
N THR A 65 18.39 -32.23 16.48
CA THR A 65 19.59 -32.78 15.86
C THR A 65 19.45 -33.06 14.35
N THR A 66 18.23 -33.25 13.81
CA THR A 66 18.03 -33.61 12.39
C THR A 66 17.07 -32.70 11.61
N GLY A 67 16.20 -31.93 12.28
CA GLY A 67 15.26 -31.01 11.63
C GLY A 67 14.16 -31.68 10.79
N LEU A 68 14.06 -33.01 10.83
CA LEU A 68 13.06 -33.79 10.09
C LEU A 68 11.88 -34.11 11.01
N GLY A 69 10.91 -33.20 11.10
CA GLY A 69 9.60 -33.54 11.67
C GLY A 69 8.92 -34.67 10.88
N HIS A 70 7.97 -35.38 11.49
CA HIS A 70 7.25 -36.44 10.78
C HIS A 70 6.53 -35.85 9.56
N ARG A 71 6.96 -36.27 8.36
CA ARG A 71 6.33 -35.88 7.10
C ARG A 71 5.17 -36.81 6.82
N PHE A 72 4.00 -36.22 6.63
CA PHE A 72 2.79 -36.93 6.23
C PHE A 72 2.46 -36.58 4.79
N PHE A 73 1.81 -37.51 4.09
CA PHE A 73 1.44 -37.37 2.69
C PHE A 73 -0.07 -37.42 2.59
N PHE A 74 -0.68 -36.44 1.92
CA PHE A 74 -2.12 -36.37 1.73
C PHE A 74 -2.48 -35.99 0.31
N SER A 75 -3.56 -36.59 -0.18
CA SER A 75 -4.14 -36.19 -1.46
C SER A 75 -4.82 -34.82 -1.33
N PRO A 76 -4.96 -34.01 -2.40
CA PRO A 76 -5.66 -32.73 -2.35
C PRO A 76 -7.10 -32.81 -1.81
N GLY A 77 -7.78 -33.94 -1.99
CA GLY A 77 -9.14 -34.18 -1.44
C GLY A 77 -9.19 -34.54 0.05
N GLU A 78 -8.04 -34.77 0.69
CA GLU A 78 -7.92 -35.17 2.10
C GLU A 78 -7.44 -34.01 2.98
N VAL A 79 -7.43 -32.80 2.43
CA VAL A 79 -7.06 -31.59 3.14
C VAL A 79 -8.02 -30.46 2.82
N GLU A 80 -8.12 -29.52 3.74
CA GLU A 80 -8.77 -28.23 3.48
C GLU A 80 -7.77 -27.11 3.69
N PRO A 81 -7.68 -26.13 2.78
CA PRO A 81 -6.90 -24.92 3.01
C PRO A 81 -7.37 -24.24 4.28
N VAL A 82 -6.42 -23.89 5.14
CA VAL A 82 -6.67 -23.06 6.31
C VAL A 82 -6.05 -21.72 6.02
N ALA A 83 -6.89 -20.69 5.88
CA ALA A 83 -6.43 -19.32 5.92
C ALA A 83 -5.55 -19.20 7.17
N ALA A 84 -4.26 -18.92 7.00
CA ALA A 84 -3.40 -18.71 8.15
C ALA A 84 -4.02 -17.59 9.03
N PRO A 85 -3.86 -17.62 10.36
CA PRO A 85 -4.08 -16.42 11.15
C PRO A 85 -3.14 -15.33 10.61
N GLY A 86 -3.66 -14.43 9.76
CA GLY A 86 -2.88 -13.50 8.93
C GLY A 86 -3.27 -13.47 7.44
N ASP A 87 -4.07 -14.43 6.97
CA ASP A 87 -4.38 -14.68 5.55
C ASP A 87 -5.80 -14.25 5.14
N ARG A 88 -6.51 -13.56 6.03
CA ARG A 88 -7.50 -12.60 5.54
C ARG A 88 -6.69 -11.37 5.13
N PRO A 89 -6.76 -10.90 3.87
CA PRO A 89 -6.18 -9.62 3.51
C PRO A 89 -6.66 -8.62 4.56
N ARG A 90 -5.70 -8.02 5.28
CA ARG A 90 -6.04 -6.89 6.13
C ARG A 90 -6.74 -5.87 5.23
N PRO A 91 -7.80 -5.20 5.72
CA PRO A 91 -8.43 -4.17 4.92
C PRO A 91 -7.37 -3.17 4.46
N PRO A 92 -7.39 -2.73 3.18
CA PRO A 92 -6.40 -1.78 2.69
C PRO A 92 -6.34 -0.53 3.57
N ARG A 93 -5.12 -0.02 3.76
CA ARG A 93 -4.84 1.19 4.52
C ARG A 93 -4.35 2.26 3.57
N ILE A 94 -5.06 3.38 3.51
CA ILE A 94 -4.77 4.49 2.61
C ILE A 94 -4.33 5.70 3.43
N LEU A 95 -3.21 6.31 3.06
CA LEU A 95 -2.77 7.59 3.62
C LEU A 95 -3.22 8.73 2.70
N VAL A 96 -3.82 9.78 3.26
CA VAL A 96 -3.99 11.07 2.59
C VAL A 96 -3.13 12.07 3.34
N ALA A 97 -2.11 12.61 2.68
CA ALA A 97 -1.10 13.48 3.27
C ALA A 97 -1.21 14.88 2.67
N GLY A 98 -1.65 15.84 3.49
CA GLY A 98 -1.60 17.26 3.11
C GLY A 98 -0.19 17.80 3.23
N ILE A 99 0.30 18.38 2.15
CA ILE A 99 1.63 18.97 2.02
C ILE A 99 1.49 20.45 1.69
N GLY A 100 2.38 21.25 2.25
CA GLY A 100 2.53 22.65 1.88
C GLY A 100 2.64 23.59 3.09
N ASN A 101 2.96 24.84 2.82
CA ASN A 101 3.18 25.86 3.83
C ASN A 101 2.00 26.84 3.90
N VAL A 102 1.27 26.80 5.02
CA VAL A 102 0.12 27.68 5.28
C VAL A 102 0.47 29.19 5.27
N PHE A 103 1.75 29.53 5.40
CA PHE A 103 2.24 30.90 5.35
C PHE A 103 2.60 31.38 3.94
N LEU A 104 2.50 30.52 2.91
CA LEU A 104 2.92 30.81 1.53
C LEU A 104 1.75 30.74 0.53
N ALA A 105 0.69 31.51 0.80
CA ALA A 105 -0.47 31.69 -0.08
C ALA A 105 -1.10 30.36 -0.54
N ASP A 106 -1.09 30.09 -1.85
CA ASP A 106 -1.69 28.89 -2.43
C ASP A 106 -0.95 27.60 -2.06
N ASP A 107 0.27 27.68 -1.53
CA ASP A 107 0.98 26.53 -0.94
C ASP A 107 0.25 25.97 0.29
N ALA A 108 -0.71 26.70 0.86
CA ALA A 108 -1.60 26.20 1.90
C ALA A 108 -2.63 25.16 1.41
N PHE A 109 -2.68 24.85 0.11
CA PHE A 109 -3.72 23.99 -0.48
C PHE A 109 -3.84 22.62 0.21
N GLY A 110 -2.73 21.90 0.42
CA GLY A 110 -2.76 20.59 1.08
C GLY A 110 -3.35 20.64 2.50
N PRO A 111 -2.82 21.49 3.41
CA PRO A 111 -3.40 21.70 4.74
C PRO A 111 -4.88 22.11 4.73
N GLU A 112 -5.31 22.97 3.80
CA GLU A 112 -6.72 23.41 3.68
C GLU A 112 -7.64 22.26 3.25
N VAL A 113 -7.21 21.41 2.30
CA VAL A 113 -7.95 20.20 1.92
C VAL A 113 -8.03 19.22 3.09
N VAL A 114 -6.94 19.03 3.83
CA VAL A 114 -6.94 18.17 5.02
C VAL A 114 -7.88 18.72 6.09
N ALA A 115 -7.89 20.03 6.33
CA ALA A 115 -8.80 20.66 7.27
C ALA A 115 -10.27 20.43 6.86
N ALA A 116 -10.59 20.53 5.57
CA ALA A 116 -11.91 20.24 5.05
C ALA A 116 -12.31 18.76 5.23
N LEU A 117 -11.39 17.81 5.01
CA LEU A 117 -11.62 16.37 5.24
C LEU A 117 -11.81 16.01 6.71
N HIS A 118 -11.25 16.78 7.65
CA HIS A 118 -11.49 16.55 9.09
C HIS A 118 -12.89 16.99 9.53
N ALA A 119 -13.49 17.96 8.85
CA ALA A 119 -14.86 18.40 9.13
C ALA A 119 -15.91 17.37 8.67
N ASP A 120 -15.59 16.57 7.65
CA ASP A 120 -16.42 15.49 7.13
C ASP A 120 -15.55 14.25 6.89
N PRO A 121 -15.39 13.37 7.89
CA PRO A 121 -14.40 12.30 7.85
C PRO A 121 -14.59 11.29 6.70
N LEU A 122 -13.48 10.67 6.28
CA LEU A 122 -13.46 9.57 5.32
C LEU A 122 -13.74 8.21 6.02
N PRO A 123 -14.10 7.16 5.26
CA PRO A 123 -14.36 5.83 5.81
C PRO A 123 -13.16 5.23 6.57
N ASP A 124 -13.46 4.26 7.43
CA ASP A 124 -12.44 3.45 8.11
C ASP A 124 -11.42 2.87 7.11
N GLY A 125 -10.13 2.94 7.47
CA GLY A 125 -9.02 2.53 6.61
C GLY A 125 -8.37 3.68 5.84
N VAL A 126 -8.98 4.88 5.80
CA VAL A 126 -8.33 6.11 5.31
C VAL A 126 -7.79 6.94 6.47
N HIS A 127 -6.50 7.25 6.42
CA HIS A 127 -5.80 8.04 7.41
C HIS A 127 -5.46 9.40 6.80
N VAL A 128 -6.12 10.45 7.26
CA VAL A 128 -5.87 11.83 6.79
C VAL A 128 -4.93 12.51 7.78
N VAL A 129 -3.82 13.09 7.29
CA VAL A 129 -2.82 13.75 8.13
C VAL A 129 -2.31 15.01 7.44
N ASP A 130 -2.24 16.10 8.19
CA ASP A 130 -1.55 17.33 7.77
C ASP A 130 -0.07 17.22 8.14
N PHE A 131 0.79 17.19 7.13
CA PHE A 131 2.24 17.20 7.31
C PHE A 131 2.82 18.60 7.21
N GLY A 132 2.11 19.55 6.60
CA GLY A 132 2.63 20.86 6.26
C GLY A 132 4.00 20.76 5.60
N ILE A 133 5.03 21.21 6.33
CA ILE A 133 6.45 21.19 5.91
C ILE A 133 7.31 20.03 6.47
N ARG A 134 6.69 19.02 7.09
CA ARG A 134 7.38 17.96 7.86
C ARG A 134 7.80 16.74 7.00
N GLY A 135 8.70 16.96 6.04
CA GLY A 135 9.08 15.94 5.04
C GLY A 135 9.66 14.64 5.61
N MET A 136 10.44 14.73 6.68
CA MET A 136 10.98 13.54 7.37
C MET A 136 9.89 12.68 8.00
N ASP A 137 8.91 13.32 8.66
CA ASP A 137 7.81 12.60 9.30
C ASP A 137 6.91 11.93 8.27
N LEU A 138 6.74 12.56 7.09
CA LEU A 138 6.06 11.94 5.96
C LEU A 138 6.83 10.71 5.45
N ALA A 139 8.15 10.80 5.28
CA ALA A 139 8.97 9.67 4.83
C ALA A 139 8.83 8.46 5.76
N TYR A 140 8.91 8.66 7.09
CA TYR A 140 8.64 7.58 8.04
C TYR A 140 7.20 7.10 8.00
N ARG A 141 6.22 8.00 7.85
CA ARG A 141 4.81 7.60 7.78
C ARG A 141 4.51 6.72 6.58
N LEU A 142 5.16 6.96 5.44
CA LEU A 142 5.01 6.12 4.25
C LEU A 142 5.46 4.67 4.52
N LEU A 143 6.38 4.45 5.45
CA LEU A 143 6.89 3.13 5.82
C LEU A 143 6.03 2.40 6.87
N ASP A 144 4.93 3.00 7.38
CA ASP A 144 4.04 2.38 8.38
C ASP A 144 3.09 1.31 7.79
N GLY A 145 3.47 0.73 6.65
CA GLY A 145 2.74 -0.29 5.92
C GLY A 145 1.37 0.22 5.50
N TYR A 146 1.32 1.26 4.67
CA TYR A 146 0.14 1.64 3.89
C TYR A 146 0.15 0.90 2.54
N ASP A 147 -1.02 0.71 1.95
CA ASP A 147 -1.16 0.06 0.64
C ASP A 147 -1.10 1.11 -0.49
N ALA A 148 -1.64 2.32 -0.23
CA ALA A 148 -1.48 3.49 -1.10
C ALA A 148 -1.38 4.78 -0.28
N ALA A 149 -0.72 5.80 -0.82
CA ALA A 149 -0.67 7.15 -0.29
C ALA A 149 -1.02 8.18 -1.36
N VAL A 150 -1.92 9.10 -1.03
CA VAL A 150 -2.29 10.25 -1.86
C VAL A 150 -1.72 11.51 -1.21
N LEU A 151 -0.71 12.08 -1.85
CA LEU A 151 -0.11 13.35 -1.47
C LEU A 151 -0.96 14.48 -2.06
N VAL A 152 -1.36 15.45 -1.25
CA VAL A 152 -2.18 16.59 -1.66
C VAL A 152 -1.32 17.84 -1.53
N ASP A 153 -1.06 18.51 -2.65
CA ASP A 153 -0.06 19.57 -2.73
C ASP A 153 -0.43 20.66 -3.77
N ALA A 154 0.15 21.85 -3.62
CA ALA A 154 0.12 22.88 -4.65
C ALA A 154 1.19 22.57 -5.72
N ALA A 155 0.75 22.04 -6.86
CA ALA A 155 1.65 21.53 -7.89
C ALA A 155 1.54 22.38 -9.16
N PRO A 156 2.56 23.18 -9.52
CA PRO A 156 2.57 23.96 -10.74
C PRO A 156 2.81 23.04 -11.95
N HIS A 157 1.87 23.01 -12.89
CA HIS A 157 1.93 22.17 -14.08
C HIS A 157 1.49 22.91 -15.36
N GLY A 158 1.41 24.24 -15.31
CA GLY A 158 1.15 25.10 -16.46
C GLY A 158 -0.30 25.11 -16.94
N ALA A 159 -1.25 24.70 -16.09
CA ALA A 159 -2.67 24.83 -16.37
C ALA A 159 -3.25 26.17 -15.87
N ALA A 160 -4.57 26.32 -15.92
CA ALA A 160 -5.24 27.45 -15.28
C ALA A 160 -5.22 27.29 -13.75
N PRO A 161 -5.01 28.36 -12.97
CA PRO A 161 -5.03 28.28 -11.51
C PRO A 161 -6.33 27.66 -10.97
N GLY A 162 -6.21 26.84 -9.91
CA GLY A 162 -7.29 26.02 -9.37
C GLY A 162 -7.53 24.70 -10.12
N THR A 163 -6.86 24.46 -11.25
CA THR A 163 -6.98 23.16 -11.95
C THR A 163 -6.38 22.06 -11.10
N LEU A 164 -7.14 20.99 -10.88
CA LEU A 164 -6.66 19.79 -10.20
C LEU A 164 -6.09 18.78 -11.22
N CYS A 165 -4.99 18.13 -10.85
CA CYS A 165 -4.44 16.99 -11.58
C CYS A 165 -4.16 15.81 -10.65
N LEU A 166 -4.29 14.59 -11.16
CA LEU A 166 -3.84 13.38 -10.47
C LEU A 166 -2.66 12.76 -11.21
N ILE A 167 -1.53 12.61 -10.53
CA ILE A 167 -0.29 12.09 -11.09
C ILE A 167 0.15 10.87 -10.28
N GLU A 168 0.58 9.82 -10.98
CA GLU A 168 1.32 8.72 -10.39
C GLU A 168 2.79 8.87 -10.84
N PRO A 169 3.70 9.31 -9.94
CA PRO A 169 5.09 9.55 -10.32
C PRO A 169 5.79 8.23 -10.67
N ASP A 170 6.54 8.22 -11.77
CA ASP A 170 7.34 7.05 -12.15
C ASP A 170 8.42 6.81 -11.09
N PRO A 171 8.61 5.56 -10.63
CA PRO A 171 9.73 5.24 -9.76
C PRO A 171 11.10 5.60 -10.35
N ALA A 172 11.30 5.64 -11.67
CA ALA A 172 12.54 6.10 -12.27
C ALA A 172 12.76 7.62 -12.14
N ASP A 173 11.71 8.43 -12.08
CA ASP A 173 11.80 9.89 -12.03
C ASP A 173 12.12 10.44 -10.63
N THR A 174 12.15 9.55 -9.62
CA THR A 174 12.44 9.87 -8.21
C THR A 174 13.90 9.55 -7.82
N THR A 175 14.74 9.11 -8.76
CA THR A 175 16.18 8.88 -8.56
C THR A 175 17.00 10.12 -8.97
N GLY A 176 16.97 11.17 -8.16
CA GLY A 176 17.81 12.37 -8.35
C GLY A 176 18.77 12.57 -7.16
N PRO A 177 20.07 12.86 -7.38
CA PRO A 177 21.02 13.10 -6.30
C PRO A 177 20.84 14.53 -5.79
N THR A 178 19.94 14.73 -4.84
CA THR A 178 19.97 15.93 -4.01
C THR A 178 19.90 15.48 -2.56
N ALA A 179 20.89 15.89 -1.77
CA ALA A 179 20.97 15.57 -0.36
C ALA A 179 19.62 15.85 0.32
N PRO A 180 19.15 14.99 1.24
CA PRO A 180 17.89 15.21 1.94
C PRO A 180 17.96 16.50 2.74
N GLU A 181 17.26 17.53 2.27
CA GLU A 181 16.99 18.72 3.07
C GLU A 181 15.91 18.34 4.08
N ALA A 182 16.27 18.26 5.36
CA ALA A 182 15.34 17.92 6.45
C ALA A 182 14.12 18.85 6.56
N HIS A 183 14.08 19.93 5.77
CA HIS A 183 13.08 21.00 5.82
C HIS A 183 12.52 21.38 4.42
N GLY A 184 12.74 20.57 3.37
CA GLY A 184 12.22 20.83 2.02
C GLY A 184 11.11 19.84 1.61
N MET A 185 9.92 20.36 1.28
CA MET A 185 8.76 19.56 0.83
C MET A 185 8.68 19.46 -0.69
N ASP A 186 9.72 18.92 -1.33
CA ASP A 186 9.54 18.41 -2.68
C ASP A 186 9.09 16.95 -2.56
N PRO A 187 7.88 16.57 -3.01
CA PRO A 187 7.39 15.19 -2.95
C PRO A 187 8.39 14.20 -3.56
N VAL A 188 9.12 14.58 -4.61
CA VAL A 188 10.15 13.75 -5.25
C VAL A 188 11.31 13.49 -4.27
N LYS A 189 11.74 14.50 -3.51
CA LYS A 189 12.81 14.36 -2.49
C LYS A 189 12.38 13.47 -1.31
N VAL A 190 11.13 13.61 -0.84
CA VAL A 190 10.59 12.77 0.23
C VAL A 190 10.53 11.30 -0.21
N LEU A 191 10.11 11.05 -1.45
CA LEU A 191 10.10 9.70 -2.02
C LEU A 191 11.50 9.12 -2.17
N ALA A 192 12.48 9.91 -2.62
CA ALA A 192 13.88 9.50 -2.71
C ALA A 192 14.45 9.11 -1.34
N LEU A 193 14.17 9.91 -0.29
CA LEU A 193 14.57 9.61 1.08
C LEU A 193 13.90 8.35 1.63
N ALA A 194 12.58 8.21 1.41
CA ALA A 194 11.86 7.03 1.88
C ALA A 194 12.41 5.74 1.24
N ARG A 195 12.87 5.81 -0.01
CA ARG A 195 13.58 4.70 -0.67
C ARG A 195 14.95 4.43 -0.10
N SER A 196 15.78 5.46 0.13
CA SER A 196 17.11 5.23 0.71
C SER A 196 17.00 4.57 2.08
N LEU A 197 15.98 4.93 2.88
CA LEU A 197 15.68 4.30 4.16
C LEU A 197 15.27 2.81 4.04
N THR A 198 14.70 2.40 2.89
CA THR A 198 14.45 0.97 2.60
C THR A 198 15.67 0.23 2.06
N GLU A 199 16.62 0.92 1.43
CA GLU A 199 17.82 0.34 0.81
C GLU A 199 19.00 0.20 1.79
N ASP A 200 19.14 1.09 2.77
CA ASP A 200 20.27 1.12 3.73
C ASP A 200 20.21 0.07 4.86
N GLY A 201 19.24 -0.86 4.81
CA GLY A 201 19.34 -2.16 5.46
C GLY A 201 19.43 -2.16 7.00
N SER A 202 18.28 -2.27 7.66
CA SER A 202 18.13 -3.32 8.68
C SER A 202 17.27 -4.41 8.07
N PRO A 203 17.58 -5.71 8.25
CA PRO A 203 16.61 -6.74 7.93
C PRO A 203 15.44 -6.51 8.87
N ALA A 204 14.41 -5.81 8.40
CA ALA A 204 13.13 -5.89 9.04
C ALA A 204 12.77 -7.37 8.99
N GLU A 205 12.68 -8.00 10.16
CA GLU A 205 12.09 -9.33 10.31
C GLU A 205 10.66 -9.37 9.75
N ASP A 206 10.10 -8.21 9.38
CA ASP A 206 8.87 -7.99 8.65
C ASP A 206 9.11 -7.56 7.18
N GLU A 207 8.59 -8.35 6.24
CA GLU A 207 8.42 -8.02 4.80
C GLU A 207 7.52 -6.78 4.53
N ARG A 208 7.26 -5.93 5.53
CA ARG A 208 6.28 -4.82 5.50
C ARG A 208 6.86 -3.44 5.22
N ALA A 209 8.18 -3.28 5.12
CA ALA A 209 8.81 -1.99 4.85
C ALA A 209 8.87 -1.66 3.33
N ALA A 210 7.85 -2.03 2.56
CA ALA A 210 7.71 -1.61 1.18
C ALA A 210 6.98 -0.26 1.12
N LEU A 211 7.38 0.62 0.20
CA LEU A 211 6.65 1.86 -0.03
C LEU A 211 5.24 1.57 -0.58
N PRO A 212 4.23 2.33 -0.16
CA PRO A 212 2.90 2.27 -0.75
C PRO A 212 2.95 2.73 -2.20
N ARG A 213 1.90 2.38 -2.96
CA ARG A 213 1.64 3.07 -4.23
C ARG A 213 1.43 4.56 -3.98
N ILE A 214 2.16 5.42 -4.69
CA ILE A 214 2.14 6.87 -4.46
C ILE A 214 1.32 7.55 -5.56
N LEU A 215 0.40 8.41 -5.14
CA LEU A 215 -0.37 9.29 -5.99
C LEU A 215 -0.20 10.72 -5.51
N VAL A 216 -0.23 11.69 -6.42
CA VAL A 216 -0.18 13.13 -6.12
C VAL A 216 -1.43 13.77 -6.70
N LEU A 217 -2.29 14.31 -5.84
CA LEU A 217 -3.37 15.21 -6.21
C LEU A 217 -2.85 16.65 -6.11
N GLY A 218 -2.46 17.20 -7.26
CA GLY A 218 -1.91 18.54 -7.37
C GLY A 218 -2.98 19.58 -7.70
N CYS A 219 -2.86 20.78 -7.16
CA CYS A 219 -3.62 21.96 -7.61
C CYS A 219 -2.69 23.01 -8.21
N GLU A 220 -3.03 23.53 -9.39
CA GLU A 220 -2.29 24.63 -10.02
C GLU A 220 -2.46 25.92 -9.18
N PRO A 221 -1.37 26.50 -8.65
CA PRO A 221 -1.44 27.73 -7.85
C PRO A 221 -1.59 28.98 -8.72
N LEU A 222 -2.28 30.00 -8.22
CA LEU A 222 -2.26 31.35 -8.80
C LEU A 222 -1.08 32.16 -8.25
N VAL A 223 -0.88 32.10 -6.93
CA VAL A 223 0.13 32.85 -6.19
C VAL A 223 1.21 31.89 -5.74
N ARG A 224 2.45 32.15 -6.17
CA ARG A 224 3.61 31.35 -5.79
C ARG A 224 4.59 32.24 -5.04
N MET A 225 4.75 31.98 -3.74
CA MET A 225 5.76 32.63 -2.92
C MET A 225 7.02 31.78 -2.87
N ARG A 226 8.17 32.42 -2.82
CA ARG A 226 9.47 31.74 -2.69
C ARG A 226 10.03 31.80 -1.27
N GLY A 227 9.41 32.61 -0.40
CA GLY A 227 9.78 32.79 1.00
C GLY A 227 10.93 33.78 1.21
N ASP A 228 11.44 34.40 0.14
CA ASP A 228 12.39 35.52 0.19
C ASP A 228 11.68 36.88 0.10
N GLU A 229 10.37 36.89 -0.12
CA GLU A 229 9.54 38.08 -0.09
C GLU A 229 9.47 38.68 1.34
N PRO A 230 9.43 40.02 1.47
CA PRO A 230 9.44 40.69 2.77
C PRO A 230 8.13 40.52 3.55
N ASP A 231 7.02 40.26 2.84
CA ASP A 231 5.69 40.05 3.41
C ASP A 231 5.23 38.63 3.08
N VAL A 232 4.51 38.00 4.01
CA VAL A 232 3.85 36.70 3.79
C VAL A 232 2.41 36.93 3.39
N ASP A 233 1.97 36.28 2.31
CA ASP A 233 0.56 36.22 1.95
C ASP A 233 -0.04 34.96 2.57
N VAL A 234 -1.02 35.16 3.46
CA VAL A 234 -1.70 34.05 4.14
C VAL A 234 -3.04 33.79 3.48
N GLY A 235 -3.27 32.51 3.17
CA GLY A 235 -4.54 32.00 2.67
C GLY A 235 -4.61 31.88 1.15
N LEU A 236 -5.56 31.06 0.71
CA LEU A 236 -5.72 30.69 -0.68
C LEU A 236 -6.29 31.83 -1.54
N SER A 237 -5.78 31.94 -2.76
CA SER A 237 -6.40 32.70 -3.84
C SER A 237 -7.81 32.17 -4.16
N ALA A 238 -8.65 33.01 -4.76
CA ALA A 238 -10.02 32.62 -5.11
C ALA A 238 -10.13 31.33 -5.94
N PRO A 239 -9.34 31.10 -7.02
CA PRO A 239 -9.45 29.86 -7.79
C PRO A 239 -9.00 28.62 -7.01
N VAL A 240 -7.91 28.71 -6.23
CA VAL A 240 -7.40 27.57 -5.44
C VAL A 240 -8.34 27.24 -4.29
N ARG A 241 -8.91 28.27 -3.64
CA ARG A 241 -9.94 28.08 -2.62
C ARG A 241 -11.18 27.38 -3.17
N ALA A 242 -11.61 27.72 -4.38
CA ALA A 242 -12.75 27.06 -5.03
C ALA A 242 -12.45 25.60 -5.39
N ALA A 243 -11.18 25.25 -5.59
CA ALA A 243 -10.75 23.89 -5.91
C ALA A 243 -10.75 22.94 -4.70
N VAL A 244 -10.79 23.45 -3.45
CA VAL A 244 -10.75 22.64 -2.23
C VAL A 244 -11.93 21.66 -2.16
N ASP A 245 -13.15 22.13 -2.40
CA ASP A 245 -14.36 21.27 -2.37
C ASP A 245 -14.31 20.20 -3.47
N GLU A 246 -13.81 20.56 -4.65
CA GLU A 246 -13.61 19.60 -5.75
C GLU A 246 -12.56 18.55 -5.39
N ALA A 247 -11.45 18.96 -4.76
CA ALA A 247 -10.40 18.06 -4.32
C ALA A 247 -10.91 17.07 -3.27
N VAL A 248 -11.71 17.52 -2.29
CA VAL A 248 -12.38 16.66 -1.31
C VAL A 248 -13.27 15.62 -2.01
N CYS A 249 -14.07 16.04 -2.99
CA CYS A 249 -14.93 15.13 -3.76
C CYS A 249 -14.13 14.08 -4.54
N ARG A 250 -13.05 14.50 -5.20
CA ARG A 250 -12.12 13.60 -5.91
C ARG A 250 -11.45 12.62 -4.94
N LEU A 251 -10.97 13.08 -3.79
CA LEU A 251 -10.34 12.25 -2.76
C LEU A 251 -11.29 11.21 -2.19
N ARG A 252 -12.56 11.55 -1.92
CA ARG A 252 -13.58 10.57 -1.51
C ARG A 252 -13.74 9.44 -2.51
N THR A 253 -13.88 9.81 -3.79
CA THR A 253 -14.05 8.85 -4.87
C THR A 253 -12.81 7.98 -5.05
N LEU A 254 -11.63 8.59 -5.04
CA LEU A 254 -10.34 7.90 -5.20
C LEU A 254 -10.06 6.95 -4.04
N THR A 255 -10.20 7.43 -2.80
CA THR A 255 -9.94 6.61 -1.60
C THR A 255 -10.92 5.45 -1.49
N ALA A 256 -12.20 5.63 -1.85
CA ALA A 256 -13.17 4.52 -1.90
C ALA A 256 -12.76 3.44 -2.91
N ARG A 257 -12.22 3.84 -4.08
CA ARG A 257 -11.68 2.89 -5.07
C ARG A 257 -10.43 2.18 -4.56
N LEU A 258 -9.51 2.91 -3.94
CA LEU A 258 -8.26 2.34 -3.39
C LEU A 258 -8.52 1.41 -2.19
N LEU A 259 -9.55 1.67 -1.39
CA LEU A 259 -10.00 0.76 -0.33
C LEU A 259 -10.56 -0.55 -0.87
N HIS A 260 -11.12 -0.53 -2.08
CA HIS A 260 -11.59 -1.74 -2.77
C HIS A 260 -10.43 -2.48 -3.44
N ASP A 261 -9.58 -1.76 -4.16
CA ASP A 261 -8.39 -2.28 -4.84
C ASP A 261 -7.29 -1.19 -4.89
N PRO A 262 -6.22 -1.31 -4.07
CA PRO A 262 -5.11 -0.36 -4.06
C PRO A 262 -4.36 -0.25 -5.39
N LEU A 263 -4.44 -1.30 -6.22
CA LEU A 263 -3.77 -1.40 -7.51
C LEU A 263 -4.70 -1.02 -8.68
N THR A 264 -5.91 -0.52 -8.40
CA THR A 264 -6.85 -0.09 -9.44
C THR A 264 -6.16 0.90 -10.42
N PRO A 265 -6.23 0.68 -11.74
CA PRO A 265 -5.70 1.63 -12.69
C PRO A 265 -6.35 3.01 -12.54
N LEU A 266 -5.54 4.07 -12.67
CA LEU A 266 -6.07 5.43 -12.77
C LEU A 266 -6.69 5.60 -14.15
N GLU A 267 -7.87 6.20 -14.20
CA GLU A 267 -8.36 6.72 -15.47
C GLU A 267 -7.51 7.94 -15.80
N PRO A 268 -7.04 8.10 -17.05
CA PRO A 268 -6.31 9.29 -17.44
C PRO A 268 -7.20 10.50 -17.16
N ASP A 269 -6.64 11.49 -16.45
CA ASP A 269 -7.33 12.75 -16.22
C ASP A 269 -7.77 13.27 -17.60
N PRO A 270 -9.06 13.59 -17.81
CA PRO A 270 -9.47 14.28 -19.02
C PRO A 270 -8.72 15.61 -19.00
N GLY A 271 -7.57 15.66 -19.68
CA GLY A 271 -6.71 16.83 -19.72
C GLY A 271 -7.53 18.08 -20.08
N PRO A 272 -7.03 19.28 -19.74
CA PRO A 272 -7.77 20.51 -19.94
C PRO A 272 -8.33 20.56 -21.37
N LEU A 273 -9.65 20.75 -21.48
CA LEU A 273 -10.33 20.96 -22.75
C LEU A 273 -9.53 22.00 -23.54
N GLN A 274 -8.85 21.56 -24.61
CA GLN A 274 -8.10 22.47 -25.46
C GLN A 274 -9.06 23.57 -25.94
N PRO A 275 -8.71 24.86 -25.82
CA PRO A 275 -9.55 25.91 -26.36
C PRO A 275 -9.67 25.68 -27.87
N ALA A 276 -10.90 25.61 -28.36
CA ALA A 276 -11.19 25.44 -29.77
C ALA A 276 -10.43 26.52 -30.56
N ARG A 277 -9.45 26.09 -31.37
CA ARG A 277 -8.75 26.98 -32.30
C ARG A 277 -9.81 27.61 -33.20
N ARG A 278 -10.03 28.92 -33.07
CA ARG A 278 -10.71 29.74 -34.06
C ARG A 278 -9.67 30.44 -34.92
#